data_AF-A0A090ZF65-F1
#
_entry.id   AF-A0A090ZF65-F1
#
_cell.length_a   1.000
_cell.length_b   1.000
_cell.length_c   1.000
_cell.angle_alpha   90.00
_cell.angle_beta   90.00
_cell.angle_gamma   90.00
#
_symmetry.space_group_name_H-M   'P 1'
#
loop_
_entity.id
_entity.type
_entity.pdbx_description
1 polymer ?
#
loop_
_entity_poly.entity_id
_entity_poly.type
_entity_poly.pdbx_seq_one_letter_code
_entity_poly.pdbx_strand_id
1 'polypeptide(L)'
;MDNAIEACKKVLDMNRRFIHIHIFRKKVYLIIKITNSRATERFVHEKKLFHTTKEDKINHGFGLQNINKTVQKYDGHLHIKTTDNTFYLSIIMKNS
;
A
#
# COMPACT_ATOMS: atom_id res chain seq x y z
N MET A 1 -3.97 4.80 6.29
CA MET A 1 -5.04 3.77 6.29
C MET A 1 -6.13 4.14 5.31
N ASP A 2 -6.39 5.43 5.13
CA ASP A 2 -7.37 6.01 4.21
C ASP A 2 -7.21 5.50 2.78
N ASN A 3 -5.97 5.36 2.30
CA ASN A 3 -5.67 4.78 0.98
C ASN A 3 -6.29 3.39 0.77
N ALA A 4 -6.27 2.54 1.80
CA ALA A 4 -6.84 1.20 1.71
C ALA A 4 -8.38 1.26 1.67
N ILE A 5 -8.98 2.16 2.45
CA ILE A 5 -10.43 2.37 2.51
C ILE A 5 -10.94 2.92 1.17
N GLU A 6 -10.30 3.94 0.63
CA GLU A 6 -10.68 4.54 -0.65
C GLU A 6 -10.55 3.55 -1.80
N ALA A 7 -9.44 2.81 -1.87
CA ALA A 7 -9.24 1.78 -2.88
C ALA A 7 -10.30 0.67 -2.80
N CYS A 8 -10.70 0.26 -1.60
CA CYS A 8 -11.77 -0.73 -1.42
C CYS A 8 -13.13 -0.20 -1.85
N LYS A 9 -13.45 1.08 -1.58
CA LYS A 9 -14.71 1.70 -2.02
C LYS A 9 -14.89 1.65 -3.54
N LYS A 10 -13.79 1.69 -4.30
CA LYS A 10 -13.80 1.62 -5.78
C LYS A 10 -14.07 0.20 -6.31
N VAL A 11 -14.00 -0.85 -5.49
CA VAL A 11 -14.31 -2.23 -5.90
C VAL A 11 -15.83 -2.39 -5.99
N LEU A 12 -16.36 -2.71 -7.17
CA LEU A 12 -17.81 -2.83 -7.39
C LEU A 12 -18.44 -4.00 -6.63
N ASP A 13 -17.78 -5.16 -6.67
CA ASP A 13 -18.24 -6.35 -5.94
C ASP A 13 -17.91 -6.21 -4.45
N MET A 14 -18.95 -5.99 -3.63
CA MET A 14 -18.79 -5.81 -2.19
C MET A 14 -18.23 -7.05 -1.48
N ASN A 15 -18.49 -8.25 -1.99
CA ASN A 15 -17.96 -9.49 -1.40
C ASN A 15 -16.45 -9.64 -1.60
N ARG A 16 -15.88 -8.87 -2.52
CA ARG A 16 -14.44 -8.84 -2.80
C ARG A 16 -13.71 -7.71 -2.06
N ARG A 17 -14.44 -6.88 -1.30
CA ARG A 17 -13.85 -5.78 -0.52
C ARG A 17 -13.20 -6.33 0.75
N PHE A 18 -11.91 -6.07 0.93
CA PHE A 18 -11.21 -6.42 2.15
C PHE A 18 -10.06 -5.46 2.45
N ILE A 19 -9.77 -5.30 3.74
CA ILE A 19 -8.56 -4.67 4.24
C ILE A 19 -8.02 -5.58 5.35
N HIS A 20 -6.82 -6.10 5.17
CA HIS A 20 -6.12 -6.90 6.14
C HIS A 20 -4.91 -6.15 6.66
N ILE A 21 -4.80 -6.07 7.99
CA ILE A 21 -3.68 -5.46 8.69
C ILE A 21 -3.09 -6.53 9.59
N HIS A 22 -1.82 -6.85 9.38
CA HIS A 22 -1.07 -7.77 10.21
C HIS A 22 0.13 -7.05 10.80
N ILE A 23 0.19 -6.98 12.12
CA ILE A 23 1.31 -6.40 12.86
C ILE A 23 1.87 -7.49 13.75
N PHE A 24 3.15 -7.79 13.59
CA PHE A 24 3.81 -8.81 14.39
C PHE A 24 5.30 -8.52 14.52
N ARG A 25 5.93 -9.16 15.51
CA ARG A 25 7.37 -9.11 15.72
C ARG A 25 8.00 -10.41 15.25
N LYS A 26 9.18 -10.29 14.62
CA LYS A 26 10.03 -11.43 14.27
C LYS A 26 11.46 -11.09 14.67
N LYS A 27 11.96 -11.74 15.74
CA LYS A 27 13.23 -11.37 16.39
C LYS A 27 13.21 -9.88 16.78
N VAL A 28 14.23 -9.13 16.38
CA VAL A 28 14.36 -7.68 16.62
C VAL A 28 13.56 -6.83 15.62
N TYR A 29 12.78 -7.41 14.71
CA TYR A 29 12.05 -6.64 13.70
C TYR A 29 10.57 -6.51 14.04
N LEU A 30 10.06 -5.29 13.94
CA LEU A 30 8.63 -5.00 13.84
C LEU A 30 8.23 -5.06 12.36
N ILE A 31 7.23 -5.89 12.06
CA ILE A 31 6.71 -6.09 10.71
C ILE A 31 5.26 -5.64 10.68
N ILE A 32 4.94 -4.72 9.77
CA ILE A 32 3.60 -4.22 9.52
C ILE A 32 3.26 -4.56 8.07
N LYS A 33 2.22 -5.36 7.87
CA LYS A 33 1.68 -5.70 6.55
C LYS A 33 0.27 -5.16 6.42
N ILE A 34 0.02 -4.43 5.34
CA ILE A 34 -1.30 -3.94 4.98
C ILE A 34 -1.60 -4.47 3.59
N THR A 35 -2.72 -5.15 3.45
CA THR A 35 -3.20 -5.68 2.16
C THR A 35 -4.64 -5.24 1.97
N ASN A 36 -4.99 -4.72 0.81
CA ASN A 36 -6.37 -4.36 0.54
C ASN A 36 -6.77 -4.66 -0.91
N SER A 37 -8.05 -4.97 -1.08
CA SER A 37 -8.66 -5.06 -2.40
C SER A 37 -8.62 -3.70 -3.10
N ARG A 38 -8.49 -3.73 -4.42
CA ARG A 38 -8.55 -2.55 -5.29
C ARG A 38 -9.30 -2.90 -6.57
N ALA A 39 -9.90 -1.90 -7.21
CA ALA A 39 -10.50 -2.09 -8.52
C ALA A 39 -9.41 -2.47 -9.55
N THR A 40 -9.75 -3.40 -10.44
CA THR A 40 -8.96 -3.68 -11.64
C THR A 40 -8.94 -2.44 -12.51
N GLU A 41 -7.75 -1.89 -12.74
CA GLU A 41 -7.60 -0.92 -13.82
C GLU A 41 -7.77 -1.68 -15.13
N ARG A 42 -8.89 -1.49 -15.82
CA ARG A 42 -8.93 -1.80 -17.25
C ARG A 42 -7.86 -0.92 -17.89
N PHE A 43 -6.76 -1.55 -18.30
CA PHE A 43 -5.60 -0.94 -18.94
C PHE A 43 -6.00 0.15 -19.94
N VAL A 44 -5.85 1.41 -19.54
CA VAL A 44 -5.51 2.45 -20.52
C VAL A 44 -3.99 2.41 -20.59
N HIS A 45 -3.50 1.90 -21.72
CA HIS A 45 -2.11 1.90 -22.12
C HIS A 45 -1.39 3.17 -21.64
N GLU A 46 -0.29 3.03 -20.90
CA GLU A 46 0.98 3.69 -21.19
C GLU A 46 2.06 3.34 -20.16
N LYS A 47 3.21 2.91 -20.69
CA LYS A 47 4.48 2.72 -20.02
C LYS A 47 4.74 3.79 -18.93
N LYS A 48 4.72 3.41 -17.65
CA LYS A 48 5.57 3.95 -16.58
C LYS A 48 5.28 3.23 -15.25
N LEU A 49 6.30 2.54 -14.75
CA LEU A 49 6.36 1.75 -13.51
C LEU A 49 6.07 2.53 -12.19
N PHE A 50 5.48 3.72 -12.24
CA PHE A 50 5.27 4.59 -11.07
C PHE A 50 4.00 5.45 -11.13
N HIS A 51 3.00 5.09 -11.92
CA HIS A 51 1.74 5.82 -11.94
C HIS A 51 0.62 5.02 -11.30
N THR A 52 0.32 5.37 -10.04
CA THR A 52 -1.04 5.27 -9.51
C THR A 52 -1.99 6.00 -10.45
N THR A 53 -3.19 5.43 -10.69
CA THR A 53 -4.20 6.03 -11.57
C THR A 53 -4.45 7.49 -11.23
N LYS A 54 -4.39 8.30 -12.29
CA LYS A 54 -4.64 9.74 -12.29
C LYS A 54 -6.09 10.02 -11.88
N GLU A 55 -6.29 10.24 -10.60
CA GLU A 55 -7.25 11.23 -10.09
C GLU A 55 -6.75 11.93 -8.83
N ASP A 56 -5.66 11.46 -8.21
CA ASP A 56 -5.29 11.96 -6.89
C ASP A 56 -3.77 12.07 -6.66
N LYS A 57 -3.07 12.60 -7.66
CA LYS A 57 -1.63 12.91 -7.60
C LYS A 57 -1.28 13.98 -6.55
N ILE A 58 -2.26 14.74 -6.07
CA ILE A 58 -2.05 15.88 -5.17
C ILE A 58 -2.15 15.46 -3.70
N ASN A 59 -3.01 14.48 -3.34
CA ASN A 59 -3.16 14.04 -1.95
C ASN A 59 -2.37 12.75 -1.59
N HIS A 60 -2.14 11.83 -2.53
CA HIS A 60 -1.56 10.52 -2.21
C HIS A 60 -0.03 10.44 -2.13
N GLY A 61 0.69 11.37 -2.76
CA GLY A 61 2.15 11.37 -2.76
C GLY A 61 2.75 11.42 -1.36
N PHE A 62 2.09 12.11 -0.43
CA PHE A 62 2.58 12.32 0.92
C PHE A 62 2.47 11.08 1.81
N GLY A 63 1.43 10.25 1.69
CA GLY A 63 1.22 9.11 2.59
C GLY A 63 2.34 8.07 2.48
N LEU A 64 2.64 7.61 1.25
CA LEU A 64 3.72 6.65 1.01
C LEU A 64 5.10 7.29 1.14
N GLN A 65 5.28 8.57 0.76
CA GLN A 65 6.54 9.27 0.99
C GLN A 65 6.83 9.48 2.48
N ASN A 66 5.81 9.79 3.29
CA ASN A 66 5.96 9.93 4.74
C ASN A 66 6.26 8.59 5.38
N ILE A 67 5.57 7.51 4.96
CA ILE A 67 5.94 6.14 5.39
C ILE A 67 7.38 5.84 5.00
N ASN A 68 7.80 6.14 3.76
CA ASN A 68 9.16 5.90 3.32
C ASN A 68 10.19 6.71 4.14
N LYS A 69 9.93 7.99 4.41
CA LYS A 69 10.78 8.83 5.28
C LYS A 69 10.88 8.28 6.70
N THR A 70 9.77 7.87 7.29
CA THR A 70 9.76 7.24 8.62
C THR A 70 10.53 5.93 8.61
N VAL A 71 10.32 5.08 7.61
CA VAL A 71 11.01 3.79 7.49
C VAL A 71 12.52 3.99 7.31
N GLN A 72 12.95 4.94 6.48
CA GLN A 72 14.36 5.31 6.31
C GLN A 72 14.98 5.85 7.60
N LYS A 73 14.24 6.64 8.40
CA LYS A 73 14.72 7.13 9.70
C LYS A 73 15.05 6.01 10.69
N TYR A 74 14.42 4.84 10.56
CA TYR A 74 14.61 3.69 11.45
C TYR A 74 15.37 2.53 10.80
N ASP A 75 16.19 2.80 9.76
CA ASP A 75 16.90 1.79 8.96
C ASP A 75 16.00 0.60 8.56
N GLY A 76 14.74 0.89 8.27
CA GLY A 76 13.75 -0.09 7.90
C GLY A 76 13.70 -0.33 6.40
N HIS A 77 12.95 -1.36 6.01
CA HIS A 77 12.65 -1.69 4.62
C HIS A 77 11.17 -1.50 4.33
N LEU A 78 10.87 -0.82 3.22
CA LEU A 78 9.54 -0.66 2.67
C LEU A 78 9.43 -1.52 1.40
N HIS A 79 8.42 -2.38 1.35
CA HIS A 79 8.11 -3.16 0.16
C HIS A 79 6.66 -2.94 -0.25
N ILE A 80 6.47 -2.58 -1.52
CA ILE A 80 5.15 -2.34 -2.11
C ILE A 80 5.01 -3.27 -3.30
N LYS A 81 3.90 -3.99 -3.36
CA LYS A 81 3.53 -4.84 -4.49
C LYS A 81 2.08 -4.59 -4.83
N THR A 82 1.77 -4.62 -6.12
CA THR A 82 0.39 -4.50 -6.60
C THR A 82 0.12 -5.56 -7.63
N THR A 83 -1.09 -6.10 -7.58
CA THR A 83 -1.68 -7.01 -8.57
C THR A 83 -2.97 -6.38 -9.08
N ASP A 84 -3.61 -7.00 -10.08
CA ASP A 84 -4.85 -6.50 -10.68
C ASP A 84 -5.93 -6.15 -9.67
N ASN A 85 -6.03 -6.91 -8.57
CA ASN A 85 -7.12 -6.81 -7.61
C ASN A 85 -6.67 -6.51 -6.18
N THR A 86 -5.37 -6.46 -5.92
CA THR A 86 -4.85 -6.38 -4.55
C THR A 86 -3.59 -5.53 -4.47
N PHE A 87 -3.58 -4.62 -3.49
CA PHE A 87 -2.43 -3.85 -3.09
C PHE A 87 -1.81 -4.45 -1.83
N TYR A 88 -0.48 -4.51 -1.78
CA TYR A 88 0.31 -5.02 -0.68
C TYR A 88 1.36 -3.98 -0.26
N LEU A 89 1.40 -3.71 1.03
CA LEU A 89 2.39 -2.87 1.69
C LEU A 89 3.00 -3.67 2.83
N SER A 90 4.33 -3.76 2.87
CA SER A 90 5.08 -4.36 3.97
C SER A 90 6.13 -3.36 4.45
N ILE A 91 6.10 -3.08 5.74
CA ILE A 91 7.08 -2.26 6.44
C ILE A 91 7.79 -3.16 7.43
N ILE A 92 9.13 -3.14 7.40
CA ILE A 92 9.98 -3.86 8.32
C ILE A 92 10.88 -2.82 8.97
N MET A 93 10.89 -2.75 10.29
CA MET A 93 11.75 -1.82 11.04
C MET A 93 12.47 -2.60 12.13
N LYS A 94 13.74 -2.25 12.38
CA LYS A 94 14.48 -2.79 13.51
C LYS A 94 14.00 -2.09 14.78
N ASN A 95 13.63 -2.87 15.78
CA ASN A 95 13.31 -2.38 17.11
C ASN A 95 14.64 -2.29 17.86
N SER A 96 15.28 -1.12 17.79
CA SER A 96 16.51 -0.78 18.51
C SER A 96 16.27 -0.70 20.02
#